data_AF-A0A7S3FBH5-F1
#
_entry.id   AF-A0A7S3FBH5-F1
#
_cell.length_a   1.000
_cell.length_b   1.000
_cell.length_c   1.000
_cell.angle_alpha   90.00
_cell.angle_beta   90.00
_cell.angle_gamma   90.00
#
_symmetry.space_group_name_H-M   'P 1'
#
loop_
_entity.id
_entity.type
_entity.pdbx_description
1 polymer ?
#
loop_
_entity_poly.entity_id
_entity_poly.type
_entity_poly.pdbx_seq_one_letter_code
_entity_poly.pdbx_strand_id
1 'polypeptide(L)'
;LLLPRIAQWCRDGDGARGVRTCTLLLTPPTEVHAPPFPAVHTGDAAEAERLLRGLANVRVLRKRLSPDLVSESFERMAQPCRVVVSGPGQFNTAARAMLEELVNVEEQVTILSA
;
A
#
# COMPACT_ATOMS: atom_id res chain seq x y z
N LEU A 1 2.52 1.40 -12.57
CA LEU A 1 2.75 1.95 -11.21
C LEU A 1 3.57 3.23 -11.33
N LEU A 2 3.26 4.27 -10.54
CA LEU A 2 4.04 5.52 -10.52
C LEU A 2 5.28 5.40 -9.59
N LEU A 3 6.08 4.33 -9.76
CA LEU A 3 7.21 4.02 -8.88
C LEU A 3 8.20 5.19 -8.70
N PRO A 4 8.58 5.95 -9.75
CA PRO A 4 9.46 7.10 -9.58
C PRO A 4 8.88 8.19 -8.68
N ARG A 5 7.55 8.41 -8.73
CA ARG A 5 6.86 9.39 -7.87
C ARG A 5 6.79 8.91 -6.43
N ILE A 6 6.50 7.64 -6.20
CA ILE A 6 6.50 7.04 -4.86
C ILE A 6 7.89 7.17 -4.22
N ALA A 7 8.95 6.82 -4.97
CA ALA A 7 10.33 6.96 -4.50
C ALA A 7 10.66 8.42 -4.16
N GLN A 8 10.17 9.38 -4.96
CA GLN A 8 10.34 10.80 -4.66
C GLN A 8 9.62 11.20 -3.36
N TRP A 9 8.35 10.82 -3.19
CA TRP A 9 7.61 11.13 -1.96
C TRP A 9 8.23 10.50 -0.72
N CYS A 10 8.85 9.33 -0.85
CA CYS A 10 9.59 8.71 0.24
C CYS A 10 10.86 9.51 0.58
N ARG A 11 11.61 9.99 -0.43
CA ARG A 11 12.77 10.88 -0.20
C ARG A 11 12.39 12.20 0.47
N ASP A 12 11.23 12.76 0.10
CA ASP A 12 10.76 14.02 0.66
C ASP A 12 10.32 13.87 2.13
N GLY A 13 9.98 12.65 2.57
CA GLY A 13 9.38 12.33 3.87
C GLY A 13 10.16 12.80 5.10
N ASP A 14 11.48 12.97 4.99
CA ASP A 14 12.35 13.49 6.05
C ASP A 14 12.16 15.02 6.30
N GLY A 15 11.58 15.74 5.33
CA GLY A 15 11.47 17.21 5.33
C GLY A 15 10.10 17.78 5.73
N ALA A 16 9.29 17.02 6.46
CA ALA A 16 7.91 17.36 6.88
C ALA A 16 6.81 17.27 5.79
N ARG A 17 7.12 16.90 4.54
CA ARG A 17 6.15 16.64 3.46
C ARG A 17 6.44 15.29 2.81
N GLY A 18 5.43 14.58 2.31
CA GLY A 18 5.63 13.29 1.62
C GLY A 18 5.32 12.07 2.50
N VAL A 19 5.85 10.91 2.11
CA VAL A 19 5.56 9.61 2.73
C VAL A 19 6.54 9.34 3.85
N ARG A 20 6.05 9.27 5.10
CA ARG A 20 6.91 9.00 6.29
C ARG A 20 7.23 7.53 6.48
N THR A 21 6.34 6.65 6.03
CA THR A 21 6.51 5.20 6.09
C THR A 21 5.87 4.60 4.84
N CYS A 22 6.61 3.78 4.11
CA CYS A 22 6.13 3.10 2.92
C CYS A 22 6.40 1.60 3.05
N THR A 23 5.37 0.78 2.87
CA THR A 23 5.56 -0.65 2.64
C THR A 23 5.16 -0.95 1.19
N LEU A 24 6.12 -1.40 0.38
CA LEU A 24 5.83 -1.90 -0.96
C LEU A 24 5.72 -3.42 -0.92
N LEU A 25 4.60 -3.94 -1.43
CA LEU A 25 4.33 -5.36 -1.55
C LEU A 25 4.54 -5.82 -2.99
N LEU A 26 5.41 -6.82 -3.17
CA LEU A 26 5.69 -7.47 -4.43
C LEU A 26 5.06 -8.87 -4.41
N THR A 27 3.90 -9.02 -5.04
CA THR A 27 3.18 -10.29 -5.07
C THR A 27 3.93 -11.33 -5.91
N PRO A 28 4.31 -12.49 -5.35
CA PRO A 28 4.97 -13.54 -6.11
C PRO A 28 4.09 -14.08 -7.25
N PRO A 29 4.67 -14.54 -8.37
CA PRO A 29 3.91 -15.09 -9.51
C PRO A 29 3.04 -16.30 -9.16
N THR A 30 3.39 -17.03 -8.10
CA THR A 30 2.67 -18.23 -7.64
C THR A 30 1.40 -17.91 -6.85
N GLU A 31 1.20 -16.67 -6.40
CA GLU A 31 0.08 -16.26 -5.53
C GLU A 31 -1.02 -15.48 -6.27
N VAL A 32 -0.94 -15.46 -7.60
CA VAL A 32 -1.69 -14.54 -8.48
C VAL A 32 -3.20 -14.86 -8.56
N HIS A 33 -3.64 -16.03 -8.08
CA HIS A 33 -5.02 -16.52 -8.26
C HIS A 33 -5.92 -16.58 -7.01
N ALA A 34 -5.44 -16.23 -5.80
CA ALA A 34 -6.31 -16.24 -4.63
C ALA A 34 -7.24 -14.99 -4.60
N PRO A 35 -8.48 -15.05 -4.11
CA PRO A 35 -9.26 -13.86 -3.73
C PRO A 35 -8.59 -13.12 -2.54
N PRO A 36 -8.86 -11.82 -2.29
CA PRO A 36 -9.85 -10.95 -2.94
C PRO A 36 -9.27 -10.08 -4.07
N PHE A 37 -7.97 -10.16 -4.34
CA PHE A 37 -7.34 -9.38 -5.42
C PHE A 37 -7.24 -10.19 -6.72
N PRO A 38 -7.57 -9.57 -7.87
CA PRO A 38 -7.42 -10.19 -9.18
C PRO A 38 -5.96 -10.44 -9.55
N ALA A 39 -5.75 -11.39 -10.45
CA ALA A 39 -4.49 -11.59 -11.15
C ALA A 39 -4.20 -10.40 -12.08
N VAL A 40 -3.21 -9.56 -11.75
CA VAL A 40 -2.79 -8.48 -12.65
C VAL A 40 -1.27 -8.43 -12.74
N HIS A 41 -0.74 -8.67 -13.93
CA HIS A 41 0.67 -8.45 -14.24
C HIS A 41 0.88 -6.95 -14.47
N THR A 42 1.41 -6.24 -13.48
CA THR A 42 1.79 -4.83 -13.63
C THR A 42 3.15 -4.55 -13.01
N GLY A 43 3.98 -3.84 -13.77
CA GLY A 43 5.27 -3.32 -13.31
C GLY A 43 6.41 -4.34 -13.30
N ASP A 44 7.62 -3.83 -13.12
CA ASP A 44 8.83 -4.61 -12.95
C ASP A 44 9.24 -4.61 -11.47
N ALA A 45 9.21 -5.78 -10.84
CA ALA A 45 9.59 -5.96 -9.44
C ALA A 45 11.06 -5.59 -9.20
N ALA A 46 11.95 -5.87 -10.16
CA ALA A 46 13.36 -5.52 -10.06
C ALA A 46 13.57 -4.00 -10.14
N GLU A 47 12.79 -3.31 -10.98
CA GLU A 47 12.79 -1.85 -11.03
C GLU A 47 12.34 -1.26 -9.69
N ALA A 48 11.26 -1.78 -9.11
CA ALA A 48 10.74 -1.30 -7.83
C ALA A 48 11.74 -1.48 -6.68
N GLU A 49 12.37 -2.66 -6.60
CA GLU A 49 13.43 -2.93 -5.62
C GLU A 49 14.60 -1.96 -5.81
N ARG A 50 15.02 -1.71 -7.05
CA ARG A 50 16.14 -0.80 -7.36
C ARG A 50 15.83 0.65 -6.97
N LEU A 51 14.64 1.16 -7.28
CA LEU A 51 14.27 2.56 -7.05
C LEU A 51 14.05 2.90 -5.58
N LEU A 52 13.65 1.92 -4.76
CA LEU A 52 13.32 2.11 -3.36
C LEU A 52 14.41 1.61 -2.40
N ARG A 53 15.43 0.90 -2.91
CA ARG A 53 16.56 0.44 -2.11
C ARG A 53 17.30 1.64 -1.49
N GLY A 54 17.60 1.53 -0.20
CA GLY A 54 18.37 2.52 0.54
C GLY A 54 17.56 3.68 1.12
N LEU A 55 16.24 3.72 0.90
CA LEU A 55 15.35 4.69 1.55
C LEU A 55 14.99 4.20 2.95
N ALA A 56 15.32 4.98 3.99
CA ALA A 56 15.20 4.58 5.39
C ALA A 56 13.75 4.32 5.84
N ASN A 57 12.78 4.94 5.17
CA ASN A 57 11.35 4.83 5.44
C ASN A 57 10.62 3.80 4.57
N VAL A 58 11.34 3.02 3.75
CA VAL A 58 10.72 2.06 2.84
C VAL A 58 11.05 0.62 3.24
N ARG A 59 10.00 -0.20 3.35
CA ARG A 59 10.06 -1.65 3.55
C ARG A 59 9.53 -2.33 2.29
N VAL A 60 10.36 -3.12 1.59
CA VAL A 60 9.92 -3.92 0.44
C VAL A 60 9.72 -5.37 0.90
N LEU A 61 8.53 -5.92 0.69
CA LEU A 61 8.19 -7.30 1.06
C LEU A 61 7.74 -8.08 -0.16
N ARG A 62 8.26 -9.29 -0.33
CA ARG A 62 7.74 -10.26 -1.33
C ARG A 62 6.60 -11.06 -0.73
N LYS A 63 5.46 -10.38 -0.55
CA LYS A 63 4.24 -10.92 0.04
C LYS A 63 3.05 -10.27 -0.63
N ARG A 64 1.93 -10.99 -0.64
CA ARG A 64 0.64 -10.42 -1.00
C ARG A 64 0.04 -9.58 0.14
N LEU A 65 -0.80 -8.60 -0.20
CA LEU A 65 -1.57 -7.83 0.78
C LEU A 65 -2.54 -8.74 1.53
N SER A 66 -2.55 -8.66 2.86
CA SER A 66 -3.41 -9.41 3.77
C SER A 66 -3.97 -8.51 4.87
N PRO A 67 -5.09 -8.89 5.52
CA PRO A 67 -5.65 -8.14 6.65
C PRO A 67 -4.62 -7.90 7.77
N ASP A 68 -3.82 -8.92 8.11
CA ASP A 68 -2.77 -8.81 9.13
C ASP A 68 -1.75 -7.70 8.83
N LEU A 69 -1.35 -7.55 7.57
CA LEU A 69 -0.41 -6.49 7.16
C LEU A 69 -1.05 -5.10 7.24
N VAL A 70 -2.34 -5.00 6.95
CA VAL A 70 -3.10 -3.75 7.07
C VAL A 70 -3.23 -3.37 8.54
N SER A 71 -3.59 -4.34 9.40
CA SER A 71 -3.68 -4.17 10.85
C SER A 71 -2.34 -3.74 11.47
N GLU A 72 -1.25 -4.48 11.20
CA GLU A 72 0.11 -4.13 11.66
C GLU A 72 0.52 -2.72 11.22
N SER A 73 0.15 -2.34 10.00
CA SER A 73 0.46 -1.00 9.47
C SER A 73 -0.36 0.07 10.15
N PHE A 74 -1.66 -0.17 10.38
CA PHE A 74 -2.59 0.76 11.00
C PHE A 74 -2.24 1.05 12.46
N GLU A 75 -1.87 0.03 13.25
CA GLU A 75 -1.46 0.16 14.65
C GLU A 75 -0.23 1.07 14.82
N ARG A 76 0.63 1.15 13.79
CA ARG A 76 1.83 1.99 13.79
C ARG A 76 1.57 3.43 13.31
N MET A 77 0.38 3.73 12.83
CA MET A 77 0.04 5.08 12.37
C MET A 77 -0.24 5.99 13.56
N ALA A 78 0.17 7.25 13.44
CA ALA A 78 -0.24 8.28 14.38
C ALA A 78 -1.76 8.49 14.29
N GLN A 79 -2.44 8.46 15.43
CA GLN A 79 -3.89 8.64 15.51
C GLN A 79 -4.26 10.02 16.08
N PRO A 80 -5.38 10.63 15.63
CA PRO A 80 -6.30 10.12 14.61
C PRO A 80 -5.73 10.21 13.19
N CYS A 81 -6.05 9.24 12.33
CA CYS A 81 -5.66 9.27 10.91
C CYS A 81 -6.86 9.10 9.97
N ARG A 82 -6.68 9.54 8.72
CA ARG A 82 -7.61 9.28 7.61
C ARG A 82 -6.95 8.27 6.69
N VAL A 83 -7.65 7.19 6.37
CA VAL A 83 -7.18 6.18 5.42
C VAL A 83 -7.65 6.55 4.03
N VAL A 84 -6.74 6.56 3.06
CA VAL A 84 -7.07 6.81 1.66
C VAL A 84 -6.76 5.56 0.85
N VAL A 85 -7.78 5.03 0.17
CA VAL A 85 -7.67 3.86 -0.71
C VAL A 85 -7.81 4.34 -2.15
N SER A 86 -6.89 3.93 -3.01
CA SER A 86 -6.92 4.27 -4.44
C SER A 86 -6.42 3.11 -5.28
N GLY A 87 -6.96 2.96 -6.48
CA GLY A 87 -6.70 1.84 -7.36
C GLY A 87 -7.94 1.44 -8.17
N PRO A 88 -7.86 0.36 -8.97
CA PRO A 88 -9.01 -0.12 -9.72
C PRO A 88 -10.12 -0.61 -8.77
N GLY A 89 -11.38 -0.48 -9.18
CA GLY A 89 -12.56 -0.69 -8.31
C GLY A 89 -12.52 -1.99 -7.49
N GLN A 90 -12.17 -3.12 -8.11
CA GLN A 90 -12.05 -4.40 -7.42
C GLN A 90 -10.98 -4.42 -6.31
N PHE A 91 -9.87 -3.69 -6.49
CA PHE A 91 -8.85 -3.54 -5.45
C PHE A 91 -9.32 -2.65 -4.32
N ASN A 92 -10.04 -1.56 -4.64
CA ASN A 92 -10.63 -0.67 -3.65
C ASN A 92 -11.67 -1.40 -2.78
N THR A 93 -12.53 -2.21 -3.39
CA THR A 93 -13.51 -3.04 -2.67
C THR A 93 -12.82 -4.03 -1.73
N ALA A 94 -11.79 -4.73 -2.22
CA ALA A 94 -11.03 -5.67 -1.40
C ALA A 94 -10.31 -4.98 -0.23
N ALA A 95 -9.67 -3.83 -0.47
CA ALA A 95 -9.00 -3.06 0.58
C ALA A 95 -9.99 -2.48 1.59
N ARG A 96 -11.17 -2.04 1.15
CA ARG A 96 -12.26 -1.59 2.03
C ARG A 96 -12.68 -2.71 2.99
N ALA A 97 -12.94 -3.90 2.47
CA ALA A 97 -13.33 -5.05 3.30
C ALA A 97 -12.28 -5.39 4.37
N MET A 98 -10.98 -5.26 4.05
CA MET A 98 -9.91 -5.46 5.04
C MET A 98 -9.86 -4.38 6.13
N LEU A 99 -10.37 -3.17 5.85
CA LEU A 99 -10.39 -2.04 6.79
C LEU A 99 -11.65 -2.02 7.66
N GLU A 100 -12.73 -2.69 7.26
CA GLU A 100 -14.01 -2.75 7.99
C GLU A 100 -13.85 -3.30 9.41
N GLU A 101 -12.89 -4.20 9.63
CA GLU A 101 -12.60 -4.76 10.95
C GLU A 101 -11.74 -3.84 11.83
N LEU A 102 -11.13 -2.79 11.26
CA LEU A 102 -10.13 -1.96 11.93
C LEU A 102 -10.62 -0.54 12.25
N VAL A 103 -11.50 0.02 11.41
CA VAL A 103 -11.94 1.41 11.53
C VAL A 103 -13.42 1.57 11.18
N ASN A 104 -14.04 2.66 11.65
CA ASN A 104 -15.31 3.10 11.10
C ASN A 104 -15.09 3.60 9.66
N VAL A 105 -15.36 2.75 8.67
CA VAL A 105 -15.06 3.02 7.27
C VAL A 105 -15.76 4.27 6.74
N GLU A 106 -16.99 4.54 7.17
CA GLU A 106 -17.74 5.71 6.70
C GLU A 106 -17.13 7.02 7.18
N GLU A 107 -16.55 7.02 8.38
CA GLU A 107 -15.98 8.20 9.01
C GLU A 107 -14.48 8.38 8.73
N GLN A 108 -13.74 7.30 8.49
CA GLN A 108 -12.26 7.33 8.49
C GLN A 108 -11.63 6.96 7.14
N VAL A 109 -12.38 6.33 6.22
CA VAL A 109 -11.85 5.88 4.93
C VAL A 109 -12.37 6.75 3.79
N THR A 110 -11.47 7.22 2.93
CA THR A 110 -11.80 7.83 1.64
C THR A 110 -11.34 6.92 0.52
N ILE A 111 -12.26 6.45 -0.32
CA ILE A 111 -11.93 5.71 -1.53
C ILE A 111 -11.91 6.69 -2.70
N LEU A 112 -10.76 6.83 -3.34
CA LEU A 112 -10.62 7.59 -4.57
C LEU A 112 -10.89 6.66 -5.76
N SER A 113 -11.92 6.98 -6.54
CA SER A 113 -12.15 6.35 -7.83
C SER A 113 -11.04 6.74 -8.81
N ALA A 114 -10.43 5.75 -9.45
CA ALA A 114 -9.47 5.92 -10.53
C ALA A 114 -10.15 5.70 -11.89
#